data_AF-A0A7C0XHU0-F1
#
_entry.id   AF-A0A7C0XHU0-F1
#
_cell.length_a   1.000
_cell.length_b   1.000
_cell.length_c   1.000
_cell.angle_alpha   90.00
_cell.angle_beta   90.00
_cell.angle_gamma   90.00
#
_symmetry.space_group_name_H-M   'P 1'
#
loop_
_entity.id
_entity.type
_entity.pdbx_description
1 polymer ?
#
loop_
_entity_poly.entity_id
_entity_poly.type
_entity_poly.pdbx_seq_one_letter_code
_entity_poly.pdbx_strand_id
1 'polypeptide(L)'
;MYFEEIIRYMSINYVKGSLKNLDKDGDGVWDHVEFKLVNQMGSGGVLVENLKILIDGEDVTAKTYLTVGGGRGRIKESMYVYSMLGEEITFEVEKEGGLSDEPHEICLKAKIGWEEMEIKFKAKPE
;
A
#
# COMPACT_ATOMS: atom_id res chain seq x y z
N MET A 1 -4.66 35.89 18.11
CA MET A 1 -3.98 35.35 16.91
C MET A 1 -3.94 33.86 17.11
N TYR A 2 -4.98 33.17 16.62
CA TYR A 2 -5.07 31.72 16.74
C TYR A 2 -4.05 31.16 15.78
N PHE A 3 -3.00 30.52 16.32
CA PHE A 3 -2.16 29.66 15.53
C PHE A 3 -3.06 28.53 15.05
N GLU A 4 -3.45 28.57 13.78
CA GLU A 4 -3.92 27.36 13.14
C GLU A 4 -2.74 26.39 13.18
N GLU A 5 -2.87 25.40 14.05
CA GLU A 5 -2.03 24.24 14.14
C GLU A 5 -2.19 23.51 12.80
N ILE A 6 -1.44 23.95 11.78
CA ILE A 6 -1.33 23.21 10.52
C ILE A 6 -0.54 21.95 10.86
N ILE A 7 -1.25 20.94 11.38
CA ILE A 7 -0.81 19.56 11.31
C ILE A 7 -0.83 19.23 9.82
N ARG A 8 0.25 19.60 9.11
CA ARG A 8 0.57 18.95 7.85
C ARG A 8 0.87 17.51 8.24
N TYR A 9 -0.14 16.65 8.21
CA TYR A 9 0.08 15.22 8.15
C TYR A 9 0.95 15.00 6.91
N MET A 10 2.25 14.77 7.15
CA MET A 10 3.11 14.03 6.25
C MET A 10 2.30 12.77 5.91
N SER A 11 1.72 12.70 4.71
CA SER A 11 0.71 11.69 4.41
C SER A 11 1.22 10.70 3.37
N ILE A 12 0.94 9.43 3.60
CA ILE A 12 0.97 8.42 2.54
C ILE A 12 -0.50 8.20 2.17
N ASN A 13 -0.87 8.54 0.94
CA ASN A 13 -2.26 8.57 0.51
C ASN A 13 -2.54 7.52 -0.54
N TYR A 14 -3.76 6.98 -0.54
CA TYR A 14 -4.23 6.12 -1.63
C TYR A 14 -4.35 6.89 -2.95
N VAL A 15 -3.84 6.31 -4.04
CA VAL A 15 -4.04 6.83 -5.40
C VAL A 15 -5.41 6.37 -5.89
N LYS A 16 -6.37 7.30 -5.95
CA LYS A 16 -7.75 7.01 -6.37
C LYS A 16 -7.76 6.35 -7.76
N GLY A 17 -8.50 5.25 -7.88
CA GLY A 17 -8.63 4.45 -9.10
C GLY A 17 -7.47 3.49 -9.38
N SER A 18 -6.51 3.38 -8.46
CA SER A 18 -5.39 2.45 -8.64
C SER A 18 -5.70 1.00 -8.25
N LEU A 19 -6.79 0.76 -7.50
CA LEU A 19 -7.22 -0.60 -7.18
C LEU A 19 -7.75 -1.29 -8.45
N LYS A 20 -7.15 -2.41 -8.84
CA LYS A 20 -7.56 -3.18 -10.01
C LYS A 20 -7.23 -4.66 -9.86
N ASN A 21 -8.01 -5.49 -10.54
CA ASN A 21 -7.67 -6.89 -10.77
C ASN A 21 -6.71 -7.00 -11.96
N LEU A 22 -5.81 -7.97 -11.90
CA LEU A 22 -4.84 -8.27 -12.94
C LEU A 22 -4.90 -9.77 -13.27
N ASP A 23 -4.81 -10.07 -14.57
CA ASP A 23 -4.51 -11.39 -15.12
C ASP A 23 -3.07 -11.34 -15.63
N LYS A 24 -2.14 -11.95 -14.90
CA LYS A 24 -0.70 -11.89 -15.21
C LYS A 24 -0.22 -13.07 -16.03
N ASP A 25 -0.94 -14.18 -16.06
CA ASP A 25 -0.59 -15.36 -16.87
C ASP A 25 -1.34 -15.44 -18.21
N GLY A 26 -2.38 -14.64 -18.38
CA GLY A 26 -3.16 -14.49 -19.61
C GLY A 26 -4.22 -15.56 -19.79
N ASP A 27 -4.64 -16.25 -18.73
CA ASP A 27 -5.62 -17.34 -18.80
C ASP A 27 -7.09 -16.87 -18.78
N GLY A 28 -7.31 -15.57 -18.61
CA GLY A 28 -8.64 -14.95 -18.52
C GLY A 28 -9.25 -14.97 -17.11
N VAL A 29 -8.50 -15.39 -16.10
CA VAL A 29 -8.86 -15.38 -14.69
C VAL A 29 -7.96 -14.39 -13.93
N TRP A 30 -8.55 -13.62 -13.02
CA TRP A 30 -7.76 -12.72 -12.18
C TRP A 30 -6.91 -13.52 -11.18
N ASP A 31 -5.61 -13.24 -11.17
CA ASP A 31 -4.62 -13.91 -10.31
C ASP A 31 -3.94 -12.93 -9.35
N HIS A 32 -4.03 -11.62 -9.62
CA HIS A 32 -3.45 -10.57 -8.79
C HIS A 32 -4.38 -9.38 -8.58
N VAL A 33 -4.11 -8.64 -7.51
CA VAL A 33 -4.73 -7.35 -7.19
C VAL A 33 -3.63 -6.31 -7.03
N GLU A 34 -3.75 -5.17 -7.68
CA GLU A 34 -2.82 -4.04 -7.52
C GLU A 34 -3.54 -2.87 -6.87
N PHE A 35 -2.87 -2.16 -5.96
CA PHE A 35 -3.25 -0.81 -5.54
C PHE A 35 -2.00 0.03 -5.28
N LYS A 36 -2.16 1.35 -5.30
CA LYS A 36 -1.03 2.27 -5.14
C LYS A 36 -1.26 3.28 -4.02
N LEU A 37 -0.18 3.59 -3.34
CA LEU A 37 -0.09 4.74 -2.44
C LEU A 37 0.86 5.78 -3.05
N VAL A 38 0.77 7.03 -2.62
CA VAL A 38 1.72 8.09 -2.99
C VAL A 38 2.37 8.66 -1.75
N ASN A 39 3.70 8.76 -1.78
CA ASN A 39 4.47 9.37 -0.71
C ASN A 39 4.32 10.91 -0.74
N GLN A 40 3.68 11.50 0.25
CA GLN A 40 3.62 12.96 0.46
C GLN A 40 4.32 13.39 1.76
N MET A 41 5.10 12.50 2.39
CA MET A 41 5.82 12.78 3.64
C MET A 41 7.13 13.54 3.39
N GLY A 42 7.81 13.22 2.30
CA GLY A 42 9.13 13.74 1.95
C GLY A 42 9.99 12.67 1.29
N SER A 43 11.13 13.06 0.71
CA SER A 43 12.09 12.11 0.16
C SER A 43 13.00 11.58 1.27
N GLY A 44 13.20 10.27 1.33
CA GLY A 44 14.07 9.67 2.33
C GLY A 44 13.96 8.15 2.41
N GLY A 45 14.74 7.58 3.34
CA GLY A 45 14.70 6.15 3.64
C GLY A 45 14.31 5.88 5.08
N VAL A 46 13.59 4.79 5.29
CA VAL A 46 13.01 4.40 6.56
C VAL A 46 13.07 2.89 6.74
N LEU A 47 13.34 2.45 7.97
CA LEU A 47 13.14 1.06 8.35
C LEU A 47 11.66 0.83 8.66
N VAL A 48 11.01 0.01 7.84
CA VAL A 48 9.62 -0.43 8.04
C VAL A 48 9.67 -1.81 8.68
N GLU A 49 9.06 -1.93 9.85
CA GLU A 49 8.97 -3.18 10.61
C GLU A 49 7.51 -3.61 10.73
N ASN A 50 7.26 -4.92 10.78
CA ASN A 50 5.94 -5.52 11.00
C ASN A 50 4.85 -4.98 10.07
N LEU A 51 5.19 -4.72 8.80
CA LEU A 51 4.20 -4.31 7.81
C LEU A 51 3.19 -5.44 7.63
N LYS A 52 1.93 -5.12 7.93
CA LYS A 52 0.77 -6.00 7.76
C LYS A 52 -0.22 -5.36 6.81
N ILE A 53 -0.67 -6.12 5.82
CA ILE A 53 -1.63 -5.69 4.80
C ILE A 53 -2.87 -6.55 4.92
N LEU A 54 -4.00 -5.89 5.10
CA LEU A 54 -5.31 -6.49 5.22
C LEU A 54 -6.20 -6.04 4.06
N ILE A 55 -6.92 -6.99 3.45
CA ILE A 55 -8.03 -6.72 2.53
C ILE A 55 -9.28 -7.34 3.14
N ASP A 56 -10.27 -6.52 3.47
CA ASP A 56 -11.49 -6.91 4.21
C ASP A 56 -11.21 -7.69 5.51
N GLY A 57 -10.06 -7.40 6.13
CA GLY A 57 -9.60 -8.10 7.34
C GLY A 57 -8.82 -9.40 7.09
N GLU A 58 -8.76 -9.91 5.85
CA GLU A 58 -7.87 -11.02 5.46
C GLU A 58 -6.42 -10.54 5.41
N ASP A 59 -5.51 -11.22 6.12
CA ASP A 59 -4.07 -10.94 6.05
C ASP A 59 -3.46 -11.49 4.77
N VAL A 60 -3.06 -10.57 3.88
CA VAL A 60 -2.48 -10.89 2.57
C VAL A 60 -0.98 -10.58 2.51
N THR A 61 -0.36 -10.18 3.63
CA THR A 61 1.03 -9.69 3.69
C THR A 61 2.02 -10.62 2.99
N ALA A 62 1.95 -11.92 3.27
CA ALA A 62 2.85 -12.92 2.72
C ALA A 62 2.69 -13.10 1.21
N LYS A 63 1.58 -12.65 0.62
CA LYS A 63 1.23 -12.71 -0.81
C LYS A 63 1.55 -11.40 -1.54
N THR A 64 2.03 -10.38 -0.84
CA THR A 64 2.21 -9.04 -1.40
C THR A 64 3.65 -8.75 -1.81
N TYR A 65 3.79 -8.18 -3.00
CA TYR A 65 5.00 -7.52 -3.48
C TYR A 65 4.87 -6.01 -3.34
N LEU A 66 5.96 -5.39 -2.94
CA LEU A 66 6.14 -3.96 -2.89
C LEU A 66 7.05 -3.52 -4.04
N THR A 67 6.64 -2.50 -4.78
CA THR A 67 7.49 -1.82 -5.77
C THR A 67 7.65 -0.35 -5.37
N VAL A 68 8.89 0.08 -5.13
CA VAL A 68 9.25 1.44 -4.67
C VAL A 68 10.74 1.70 -4.91
N GLY A 69 11.12 2.93 -5.22
CA GLY A 69 12.52 3.32 -5.41
C GLY A 69 13.19 2.61 -6.59
N GLY A 70 12.43 2.21 -7.59
CA GLY A 70 12.90 1.40 -8.72
C GLY A 70 13.18 -0.08 -8.39
N GLY A 71 12.95 -0.51 -7.15
CA GLY A 71 13.08 -1.90 -6.72
C GLY A 71 11.72 -2.58 -6.56
N ARG A 72 11.69 -3.91 -6.73
CA ARG A 72 10.54 -4.75 -6.43
C ARG A 72 10.96 -5.93 -5.56
N GLY A 73 10.17 -6.24 -4.54
CA GLY A 73 10.43 -7.38 -3.66
C GLY A 73 9.21 -7.82 -2.87
N ARG A 74 9.25 -9.04 -2.33
CA ARG A 74 8.21 -9.56 -1.43
C ARG A 74 8.34 -8.89 -0.07
N ILE A 75 7.21 -8.63 0.59
CA ILE A 75 7.23 -8.02 1.93
C ILE A 75 7.95 -8.95 2.91
N LYS A 76 8.79 -8.35 3.75
CA LYS A 76 9.54 -9.00 4.82
C LYS A 76 9.14 -8.39 6.15
N GLU A 77 9.41 -9.11 7.25
CA GLU A 77 9.18 -8.63 8.61
C GLU A 77 9.86 -7.28 8.88
N SER A 78 11.03 -7.06 8.31
CA SER A 78 11.75 -5.80 8.36
C SER A 78 12.38 -5.50 7.01
N MET A 79 12.21 -4.27 6.52
CA MET A 79 12.79 -3.82 5.26
C MET A 79 13.10 -2.33 5.29
N TYR A 80 14.25 -1.96 4.72
CA TYR A 80 14.58 -0.57 4.48
C TYR A 80 13.94 -0.11 3.16
N VAL A 81 13.07 0.89 3.23
CA VAL A 81 12.35 1.45 2.09
C VAL A 81 12.85 2.87 1.86
N TYR A 82 13.29 3.15 0.64
CA TYR A 82 13.59 4.51 0.20
C TYR A 82 12.55 4.96 -0.81
N SER A 83 12.00 6.16 -0.64
CA SER A 83 11.06 6.75 -1.58
C SER A 83 11.27 8.25 -1.74
N MET A 84 10.98 8.77 -2.93
CA MET A 84 10.97 10.20 -3.23
C MET A 84 9.60 10.82 -2.95
N LEU A 85 9.57 12.12 -2.63
CA LEU A 85 8.33 12.88 -2.55
C LEU A 85 7.58 12.82 -3.89
N GLY A 86 6.30 12.45 -3.83
CA GLY A 86 5.41 12.29 -4.98
C GLY A 86 5.51 10.94 -5.68
N GLU A 87 6.40 10.03 -5.24
CA GLU A 87 6.54 8.71 -5.83
C GLU A 87 5.35 7.81 -5.50
N GLU A 88 4.88 7.06 -6.50
CA GLU A 88 3.90 5.99 -6.32
C GLU A 88 4.58 4.73 -5.78
N ILE A 89 3.98 4.19 -4.73
CA ILE A 89 4.34 2.93 -4.09
C ILE A 89 3.29 1.91 -4.52
N THR A 90 3.70 0.92 -5.29
CA THR A 90 2.77 -0.10 -5.80
C THR A 90 2.79 -1.34 -4.91
N PHE A 91 1.60 -1.76 -4.49
CA PHE A 91 1.37 -3.02 -3.80
C PHE A 91 0.65 -3.96 -4.76
N GLU A 92 1.24 -5.13 -4.99
CA GLU A 92 0.64 -6.17 -5.82
C GLU A 92 0.48 -7.44 -4.98
N VAL A 93 -0.74 -7.95 -4.89
CA VAL A 93 -1.12 -9.08 -4.05
C VAL A 93 -1.49 -10.26 -4.92
N GLU A 94 -0.86 -11.41 -4.71
CA GLU A 94 -1.32 -12.70 -5.28
C GLU A 94 -2.70 -13.03 -4.67
N LYS A 95 -3.76 -13.02 -5.48
CA LYS A 95 -5.14 -13.30 -5.04
C LYS A 95 -5.94 -13.91 -6.20
N GLU A 96 -5.98 -15.23 -6.24
CA GLU A 96 -6.80 -15.99 -7.19
C GLU A 96 -8.28 -15.57 -7.11
N GLY A 97 -8.89 -15.38 -8.28
CA GLY A 97 -10.26 -14.88 -8.44
C GLY A 97 -10.40 -13.36 -8.25
N GLY A 98 -9.32 -12.67 -7.87
CA GLY A 98 -9.29 -11.22 -7.68
C GLY A 98 -10.22 -10.72 -6.58
N LEU A 99 -10.69 -9.49 -6.75
CA LEU A 99 -11.72 -8.83 -5.96
C LEU A 99 -13.03 -8.75 -6.74
N SER A 100 -14.15 -8.77 -6.01
CA SER A 100 -15.45 -8.43 -6.56
C SER A 100 -15.52 -6.96 -6.99
N ASP A 101 -16.57 -6.58 -7.71
CA ASP A 101 -16.81 -5.18 -8.08
C ASP A 101 -17.45 -4.36 -6.96
N GLU A 102 -17.55 -4.88 -5.73
CA GLU A 102 -17.98 -4.09 -4.58
C GLU A 102 -16.80 -3.30 -3.95
N PRO A 103 -17.06 -2.26 -3.14
CA PRO A 103 -16.00 -1.58 -2.40
C PRO A 103 -15.39 -2.47 -1.31
N HIS A 104 -14.06 -2.54 -1.28
CA HIS A 104 -13.24 -3.30 -0.34
C HIS A 104 -12.50 -2.39 0.64
N GLU A 105 -12.33 -2.81 1.89
CA GLU A 105 -11.50 -2.12 2.88
C GLU A 105 -10.05 -2.61 2.77
N ILE A 106 -9.12 -1.68 2.60
CA ILE A 106 -7.68 -1.96 2.61
C ILE A 106 -7.07 -1.26 3.82
N CYS A 107 -6.31 -2.02 4.60
CA CYS A 107 -5.64 -1.53 5.79
C CYS A 107 -4.17 -1.97 5.81
N LEU A 108 -3.27 -1.00 5.95
CA LEU A 108 -1.85 -1.22 6.12
C LEU A 108 -1.46 -0.77 7.51
N LYS A 109 -0.76 -1.63 8.26
CA LYS A 109 -0.21 -1.32 9.57
C LYS A 109 1.28 -1.57 9.56
N ALA A 110 2.08 -0.67 10.09
CA ALA A 110 3.51 -0.88 10.19
C ALA A 110 4.09 -0.13 11.38
N LYS A 111 5.26 -0.54 11.82
CA LYS A 111 6.09 0.19 12.78
C LYS A 111 7.21 0.91 12.03
N ILE A 112 7.34 2.20 12.30
CA ILE A 112 8.39 3.07 11.76
C ILE A 112 9.10 3.74 12.94
N GLY A 113 10.32 3.28 13.24
CA GLY A 113 11.03 3.72 14.44
C GLY A 113 10.25 3.36 15.72
N TRP A 114 9.75 4.38 16.41
CA TRP A 114 8.98 4.24 17.65
C TRP A 114 7.47 4.39 17.44
N GLU A 115 7.03 4.72 16.24
CA GLU A 115 5.63 4.99 15.92
C GLU A 115 4.98 3.81 15.20
N GLU A 116 3.70 3.58 15.50
CA GLU A 116 2.83 2.72 14.71
C GLU A 116 2.06 3.58 13.70
N MET A 117 2.12 3.20 12.43
CA MET A 117 1.36 3.81 11.36
C MET A 117 0.23 2.88 10.93
N GLU A 118 -0.96 3.45 10.79
CA GLU A 118 -2.11 2.77 10.17
C GLU A 118 -2.64 3.63 9.03
N ILE A 119 -2.75 3.03 7.85
CA ILE A 119 -3.41 3.60 6.68
C ILE A 119 -4.62 2.73 6.40
N LYS A 120 -5.81 3.34 6.35
CA LYS A 120 -7.05 2.63 6.06
C LYS A 120 -7.89 3.41 5.07
N PHE A 121 -8.39 2.72 4.04
CA PHE A 121 -9.26 3.30 3.02
C PHE A 121 -10.21 2.26 2.44
N LYS A 122 -11.25 2.74 1.75
CA LYS A 122 -12.13 1.90 0.94
C LYS A 122 -11.97 2.24 -0.53
N ALA A 123 -11.90 1.21 -1.37
CA ALA A 123 -11.78 1.37 -2.82
C ALA A 123 -12.53 0.25 -3.53
N LYS A 124 -13.02 0.54 -4.74
CA LYS A 124 -13.61 -0.44 -5.65
C LYS A 124 -12.60 -0.70 -6.77
N PRO A 125 -12.42 -1.96 -7.24
CA PRO A 125 -11.61 -2.24 -8.41
C PRO A 125 -12.15 -1.52 -9.67
N GLU A 126 -11.27 -0.88 -10.42
CA GLU A 126 -11.56 -0.33 -11.76
C GLU A 126 -11.37 -1.34 -12.88
#